data_AF-A0A0C2C2S4-F1
#
_entry.id   AF-A0A0C2C2S4-F1
#
_cell.length_a   1.000
_cell.length_b   1.000
_cell.length_c   1.000
_cell.angle_alpha   90.00
_cell.angle_beta   90.00
_cell.angle_gamma   90.00
#
_symmetry.space_group_name_H-M   'P 1'
#
loop_
_entity.id
_entity.type
_entity.pdbx_description
1 polymer ?
#
loop_
_entity_poly.entity_id
_entity_poly.type
_entity_poly.pdbx_seq_one_letter_code
_entity_poly.pdbx_strand_id
1 'polypeptide(L)'
;PFWLNVYGSYLHRRSKFLCYGNHAMHNIELNYLSQFLRKNKDSPKFALNWLTEVGHDYLNTINVADEDFADFLRKHYDDLKESFFFVLSDHGHRFDPIRQTRIGRIEERFPFFSMHVPNSIQREMPALVGVVQQNTEVLTSFWDFYVTMRDIIDLGESDNWHQLIDQLTDNSSWIHNYSTRGQSLLRPLPENG
;
A
#
# COMPACT_ATOMS: atom_id res chain seq x y z
N PRO A 1 -11.20 -20.52 -8.44
CA PRO A 1 -11.05 -19.22 -7.73
C PRO A 1 -12.36 -18.43 -7.82
N PHE A 2 -12.82 -17.80 -6.73
CA PHE A 2 -14.09 -17.06 -6.67
C PHE A 2 -14.23 -16.03 -7.82
N TRP A 3 -13.22 -15.18 -8.01
CA TRP A 3 -13.23 -14.13 -9.03
C TRP A 3 -13.29 -14.64 -10.48
N LEU A 4 -12.65 -15.78 -10.79
CA LEU A 4 -12.76 -16.40 -12.12
C LEU A 4 -14.19 -16.87 -12.43
N ASN A 5 -14.91 -17.37 -11.41
CA ASN A 5 -16.31 -17.78 -11.58
C ASN A 5 -17.22 -16.56 -11.76
N VAL A 6 -16.92 -15.45 -11.07
CA VAL A 6 -17.66 -14.19 -11.20
C VAL A 6 -17.50 -13.60 -12.60
N TYR A 7 -16.27 -13.55 -13.14
CA TYR A 7 -15.99 -13.00 -14.48
C TYR A 7 -16.73 -13.74 -15.60
N GLY A 8 -16.86 -15.06 -15.48
CA GLY A 8 -17.61 -15.88 -16.44
C GLY A 8 -19.15 -15.79 -16.29
N SER A 9 -19.65 -15.20 -15.21
CA SER A 9 -21.05 -15.30 -14.82
C SER A 9 -21.99 -14.48 -15.70
N TYR A 10 -23.24 -14.94 -15.83
CA TYR A 10 -24.31 -14.17 -16.47
C TYR A 10 -24.55 -12.83 -15.77
N LEU A 11 -24.41 -12.79 -14.43
CA LEU A 11 -24.55 -11.57 -13.63
C LEU A 11 -23.56 -10.50 -14.10
N HIS A 12 -22.26 -10.83 -14.13
CA HIS A 12 -21.22 -9.88 -14.55
C HIS A 12 -21.46 -9.36 -15.98
N ARG A 13 -21.75 -10.26 -16.94
CA ARG A 13 -21.99 -9.89 -18.34
C ARG A 13 -23.18 -8.94 -18.55
N ARG A 14 -24.14 -8.94 -17.63
CA ARG A 14 -25.34 -8.07 -17.67
C ARG A 14 -25.23 -6.84 -16.77
N SER A 15 -24.14 -6.72 -16.02
CA SER A 15 -23.91 -5.61 -15.11
C SER A 15 -23.46 -4.36 -15.86
N LYS A 16 -23.70 -3.20 -15.27
CA LYS A 16 -23.08 -1.96 -15.75
C LYS A 16 -21.58 -1.99 -15.45
N PHE A 17 -20.83 -1.16 -16.19
CA PHE A 17 -19.42 -0.90 -15.92
C PHE A 17 -19.20 -0.60 -14.43
N LEU A 18 -18.14 -1.18 -13.84
CA LEU A 18 -17.80 -1.13 -12.41
C LEU A 18 -18.83 -1.72 -11.44
N CYS A 19 -19.77 -2.55 -11.91
CA CYS A 19 -20.75 -3.21 -11.04
C CYS A 19 -20.76 -4.75 -11.19
N TYR A 20 -21.09 -5.43 -10.10
CA TYR A 20 -21.63 -6.79 -10.10
C TYR A 20 -23.10 -6.74 -9.67
N GLY A 21 -24.01 -6.87 -10.63
CA GLY A 21 -25.43 -6.59 -10.47
C GLY A 21 -25.65 -5.13 -10.06
N ASN A 22 -26.07 -4.95 -8.82
CA ASN A 22 -26.47 -3.67 -8.24
C ASN A 22 -25.39 -3.10 -7.32
N HIS A 23 -24.25 -3.78 -7.19
CA HIS A 23 -23.20 -3.46 -6.26
C HIS A 23 -21.96 -3.00 -7.02
N ALA A 24 -21.36 -1.89 -6.59
CA ALA A 24 -20.07 -1.46 -7.11
C ALA A 24 -18.99 -2.49 -6.77
N MET A 25 -18.10 -2.79 -7.72
CA MET A 25 -17.10 -3.85 -7.58
C MET A 25 -16.15 -3.59 -6.40
N HIS A 26 -15.67 -2.35 -6.25
CA HIS A 26 -14.77 -1.96 -5.17
C HIS A 26 -15.42 -2.13 -3.79
N ASN A 27 -16.72 -1.87 -3.66
CA ASN A 27 -17.43 -2.07 -2.40
C ASN A 27 -17.55 -3.55 -2.01
N ILE A 28 -17.60 -4.47 -2.98
CA ILE A 28 -17.54 -5.91 -2.68
C ILE A 28 -16.16 -6.27 -2.13
N GLU A 29 -15.10 -5.76 -2.75
CA GLU A 29 -13.72 -6.00 -2.31
C GLU A 29 -13.43 -5.41 -0.93
N LEU A 30 -13.79 -4.15 -0.70
CA LEU A 30 -13.67 -3.49 0.61
C LEU A 30 -14.47 -4.23 1.69
N ASN A 31 -15.66 -4.73 1.35
CA ASN A 31 -16.44 -5.55 2.28
C ASN A 31 -15.77 -6.90 2.59
N TYR A 32 -15.08 -7.51 1.62
CA TYR A 32 -14.30 -8.72 1.88
C TYR A 32 -13.10 -8.44 2.79
N LEU A 33 -12.37 -7.35 2.53
CA LEU A 33 -11.28 -6.90 3.39
C LEU A 33 -11.77 -6.58 4.81
N SER A 34 -12.90 -5.89 4.95
CA SER A 34 -13.57 -5.61 6.23
C SER A 34 -13.86 -6.88 7.03
N GLN A 35 -14.34 -7.93 6.36
CA GLN A 35 -14.58 -9.23 7.00
C GLN A 35 -13.28 -9.92 7.42
N PHE A 36 -12.24 -9.86 6.57
CA PHE A 36 -10.92 -10.40 6.89
C PHE A 36 -10.31 -9.73 8.12
N LEU A 37 -10.33 -8.39 8.20
CA LEU A 37 -9.81 -7.64 9.33
C LEU A 37 -10.52 -8.01 10.63
N ARG A 38 -11.86 -8.01 10.62
CA ARG A 38 -12.67 -8.36 11.81
C ARG A 38 -12.47 -9.79 12.27
N LYS A 39 -12.40 -10.75 11.34
CA LYS A 39 -12.26 -12.17 11.67
C LYS A 39 -10.89 -12.51 12.26
N ASN A 40 -9.86 -11.77 11.87
CA ASN A 40 -8.48 -12.00 12.29
C ASN A 40 -7.98 -10.92 13.25
N LYS A 41 -8.87 -10.24 13.99
CA LYS A 41 -8.50 -9.10 14.86
C LYS A 41 -7.39 -9.43 15.86
N ASP A 42 -7.40 -10.65 16.43
CA ASP A 42 -6.49 -11.08 17.50
C ASP A 42 -5.31 -11.93 16.99
N SER A 43 -5.00 -11.87 15.69
CA SER A 43 -3.90 -12.64 15.11
C SER A 43 -3.04 -11.76 14.19
N PRO A 44 -1.72 -12.07 14.06
CA PRO A 44 -0.89 -11.52 13.01
C PRO A 44 -1.56 -11.78 11.65
N LYS A 45 -1.62 -10.75 10.82
CA LYS A 45 -2.36 -10.77 9.57
C LYS A 45 -1.62 -9.98 8.50
N PHE A 46 -1.69 -10.51 7.28
CA PHE A 46 -1.23 -9.85 6.06
C PHE A 46 -2.39 -9.81 5.08
N ALA A 47 -2.67 -8.64 4.51
CA ALA A 47 -3.69 -8.46 3.51
C ALA A 47 -3.15 -7.65 2.34
N LEU A 48 -3.44 -8.12 1.12
CA LEU A 48 -3.26 -7.38 -0.11
C LEU A 48 -4.62 -7.27 -0.79
N ASN A 49 -5.10 -6.04 -0.93
CA ASN A 49 -6.28 -5.73 -1.74
C ASN A 49 -5.83 -4.86 -2.92
N TRP A 50 -6.34 -5.18 -4.12
CA TRP A 50 -5.86 -4.60 -5.37
C TRP A 50 -7.04 -4.15 -6.23
N LEU A 51 -7.36 -2.86 -6.17
CA LEU A 51 -8.52 -2.26 -6.81
C LEU A 51 -8.23 -1.88 -8.28
N THR A 52 -8.09 -2.86 -9.17
CA THR A 52 -7.77 -2.61 -10.60
C THR A 52 -8.81 -1.73 -11.28
N GLU A 53 -10.09 -2.12 -11.18
CA GLU A 53 -11.15 -1.64 -12.06
C GLU A 53 -11.37 -0.12 -11.99
N VAL A 54 -11.24 0.46 -10.80
CA VAL A 54 -11.56 1.88 -10.56
C VAL A 54 -10.49 2.83 -11.14
N GLY A 55 -9.24 2.38 -11.23
CA GLY A 55 -8.11 3.20 -11.69
C GLY A 55 -7.55 2.85 -13.07
N HIS A 56 -8.00 1.74 -13.67
CA HIS A 56 -7.38 1.21 -14.88
C HIS A 56 -7.80 1.95 -16.15
N ASP A 57 -9.09 2.03 -16.48
CA ASP A 57 -9.49 2.41 -17.85
C ASP A 57 -9.62 3.91 -18.09
N TYR A 58 -10.05 4.68 -17.08
CA TYR A 58 -10.35 6.10 -17.21
C TYR A 58 -9.83 6.88 -16.00
N LEU A 59 -9.23 8.04 -16.23
CA LEU A 59 -8.71 8.88 -15.14
C LEU A 59 -9.83 9.31 -14.17
N ASN A 60 -11.01 9.63 -14.73
CA ASN A 60 -12.15 10.18 -14.00
C ASN A 60 -13.02 9.14 -13.30
N THR A 61 -12.58 7.89 -13.14
CA THR A 61 -13.33 6.87 -12.38
C THR A 61 -12.83 6.72 -10.96
N ILE A 62 -11.61 7.18 -10.66
CA ILE A 62 -11.01 7.11 -9.32
C ILE A 62 -11.88 7.81 -8.27
N ASN A 63 -12.47 8.96 -8.61
CA ASN A 63 -13.30 9.73 -7.67
C ASN A 63 -14.59 9.01 -7.25
N VAL A 64 -15.03 7.98 -7.99
CA VAL A 64 -16.23 7.19 -7.64
C VAL A 64 -16.00 6.36 -6.38
N ALA A 65 -14.76 5.98 -6.07
CA ALA A 65 -14.43 5.19 -4.88
C ALA A 65 -13.88 6.03 -3.73
N ASP A 66 -13.71 7.35 -3.90
CA ASP A 66 -13.01 8.20 -2.92
C ASP A 66 -13.73 8.22 -1.56
N GLU A 67 -15.03 8.50 -1.55
CA GLU A 67 -15.84 8.53 -0.33
C GLU A 67 -15.94 7.14 0.32
N ASP A 68 -16.18 6.09 -0.48
CA ASP A 68 -16.26 4.72 0.00
C ASP A 68 -14.95 4.24 0.63
N PHE A 69 -13.80 4.60 0.04
CA PHE A 69 -12.49 4.26 0.56
C PHE A 69 -12.15 5.06 1.83
N ALA A 70 -12.47 6.36 1.85
CA ALA A 70 -12.29 7.20 3.05
C ALA A 70 -13.12 6.67 4.22
N ASP A 71 -14.37 6.30 3.98
CA ASP A 71 -15.25 5.71 5.00
C ASP A 71 -14.77 4.35 5.46
N PHE A 72 -14.25 3.52 4.56
CA PHE A 72 -13.59 2.27 4.93
C PHE A 72 -12.42 2.51 5.90
N LEU A 73 -11.52 3.45 5.59
CA LEU A 73 -10.37 3.76 6.45
C LEU A 73 -10.78 4.32 7.81
N ARG A 74 -11.77 5.23 7.85
CA ARG A 74 -12.31 5.76 9.12
C ARG A 74 -12.92 4.64 9.97
N LYS A 75 -13.71 3.77 9.35
CA LYS A 75 -14.36 2.64 10.03
C LYS A 75 -13.36 1.63 10.59
N HIS A 76 -12.26 1.39 9.87
CA HIS A 76 -11.24 0.41 10.21
C HIS A 76 -10.00 1.01 10.87
N TYR A 77 -10.07 2.26 11.33
CA TYR A 77 -8.95 2.91 12.00
C TYR A 77 -8.39 2.07 13.15
N ASP A 78 -9.26 1.59 14.05
CA ASP A 78 -8.82 0.78 15.19
C ASP A 78 -8.25 -0.58 14.80
N ASP A 79 -8.66 -1.13 13.65
CA ASP A 79 -8.13 -2.40 13.13
C ASP A 79 -6.74 -2.22 12.48
N LEU A 80 -6.44 -1.02 11.98
CA LEU A 80 -5.25 -0.72 11.16
C LEU A 80 -4.19 0.10 11.89
N LYS A 81 -4.54 0.84 12.95
CA LYS A 81 -3.65 1.83 13.59
C LYS A 81 -2.36 1.25 14.21
N GLU A 82 -2.33 -0.05 14.48
CA GLU A 82 -1.14 -0.78 14.96
C GLU A 82 -0.53 -1.68 13.88
N SER A 83 -0.87 -1.45 12.60
CA SER A 83 -0.30 -2.16 11.45
C SER A 83 0.57 -1.23 10.62
N PHE A 84 1.58 -1.80 9.94
CA PHE A 84 2.12 -1.13 8.76
C PHE A 84 1.05 -1.17 7.67
N PHE A 85 0.57 0.00 7.25
CA PHE A 85 -0.48 0.12 6.24
C PHE A 85 0.04 0.90 5.04
N PHE A 86 -0.25 0.39 3.84
CA PHE A 86 0.27 0.95 2.59
C PHE A 86 -0.88 1.17 1.62
N VAL A 87 -0.88 2.31 0.94
CA VAL A 87 -1.68 2.55 -0.27
C VAL A 87 -0.71 2.89 -1.39
N LEU A 88 -0.70 2.07 -2.42
CA LEU A 88 0.27 2.17 -3.51
C LEU A 88 -0.37 1.82 -4.87
N SER A 89 0.23 2.31 -5.95
CA SER A 89 -0.10 1.91 -7.32
C SER A 89 1.16 1.45 -8.05
N ASP A 90 1.08 0.48 -8.94
CA ASP A 90 2.22 -0.01 -9.72
C ASP A 90 2.71 0.99 -10.79
N HIS A 91 1.81 1.85 -11.24
CA HIS A 91 2.08 2.96 -12.14
C HIS A 91 1.12 4.14 -11.86
N GLY A 92 1.40 5.31 -12.42
CA GLY A 92 0.39 6.38 -12.51
C GLY A 92 -0.50 6.19 -13.73
N HIS A 93 -1.42 7.11 -14.05
CA HIS A 93 -2.42 6.84 -15.09
C HIS A 93 -1.79 6.60 -16.47
N ARG A 94 -2.02 5.39 -17.02
CA ARG A 94 -1.38 4.90 -18.25
C ARG A 94 -2.35 4.74 -19.42
N PHE A 95 -3.64 4.79 -19.15
CA PHE A 95 -4.70 4.58 -20.12
C PHE A 95 -5.28 5.93 -20.57
N ASP A 96 -6.26 5.92 -21.47
CA ASP A 96 -6.88 7.13 -22.05
C ASP A 96 -5.97 8.00 -22.99
N PRO A 97 -6.53 8.68 -24.01
CA PRO A 97 -5.85 9.71 -24.81
C PRO A 97 -4.92 10.69 -24.08
N ILE A 98 -5.15 10.99 -22.79
CA ILE A 98 -4.28 11.89 -22.02
C ILE A 98 -2.80 11.45 -22.05
N ARG A 99 -2.52 10.15 -22.17
CA ARG A 99 -1.16 9.60 -22.31
C ARG A 99 -0.38 10.17 -23.51
N GLN A 100 -1.06 10.62 -24.56
CA GLN A 100 -0.42 11.21 -25.73
C GLN A 100 0.18 12.60 -25.44
N THR A 101 -0.29 13.25 -24.37
CA THR A 101 0.22 14.55 -23.92
C THR A 101 1.56 14.41 -23.19
N ARG A 102 2.30 15.52 -23.04
CA ARG A 102 3.54 15.54 -22.25
C ARG A 102 3.27 15.22 -20.78
N ILE A 103 2.18 15.73 -20.21
CA ILE A 103 1.79 15.50 -18.82
C ILE A 103 1.37 14.05 -18.61
N GLY A 104 0.57 13.46 -19.49
CA GLY A 104 0.20 12.05 -19.36
C GLY A 104 1.39 11.08 -19.36
N ARG A 105 2.47 11.38 -20.11
CA ARG A 105 3.72 10.58 -20.06
C ARG A 105 4.52 10.76 -18.75
N ILE A 106 4.38 11.90 -18.10
CA ILE A 106 4.94 12.16 -16.78
C ILE A 106 4.12 11.35 -15.78
N GLU A 107 2.80 11.58 -15.72
CA GLU A 107 1.86 10.89 -14.83
C GLU A 107 1.96 9.35 -14.93
N GLU A 108 2.09 8.76 -16.12
CA GLU A 108 2.29 7.30 -16.29
C GLU A 108 3.46 6.75 -15.43
N ARG A 109 4.47 7.59 -15.15
CA ARG A 109 5.70 7.23 -14.41
C ARG A 109 5.67 7.64 -12.94
N PHE A 110 4.59 8.27 -12.47
CA PHE A 110 4.42 8.67 -11.07
C PHE A 110 3.38 7.76 -10.40
N PRO A 111 3.78 6.58 -9.90
CA PRO A 111 2.92 5.80 -9.03
C PRO A 111 2.63 6.56 -7.73
N PHE A 112 1.43 6.35 -7.19
CA PHE A 112 1.12 6.80 -5.84
C PHE A 112 1.73 5.84 -4.82
N PHE A 113 2.27 6.38 -3.73
CA PHE A 113 2.73 5.59 -2.60
C PHE A 113 2.50 6.38 -1.31
N SER A 114 1.89 5.73 -0.34
CA SER A 114 1.77 6.23 1.03
C SER A 114 1.92 5.08 2.00
N MET A 115 2.46 5.40 3.18
CA MET A 115 2.65 4.43 4.25
C MET A 115 2.26 5.03 5.60
N HIS A 116 1.75 4.17 6.47
CA HIS A 116 1.51 4.45 7.87
C HIS A 116 2.28 3.42 8.71
N VAL A 117 2.96 3.93 9.74
CA VAL A 117 3.73 3.14 10.72
C VAL A 117 2.85 2.93 11.96
N PRO A 118 2.86 1.76 12.62
CA PRO A 118 2.08 1.52 13.84
C PRO A 118 2.20 2.65 14.88
N ASN A 119 1.08 3.04 15.49
CA ASN A 119 1.04 4.13 16.46
C ASN A 119 1.90 3.86 17.71
N SER A 120 2.00 2.60 18.16
CA SER A 120 2.96 2.18 19.19
C SER A 120 4.39 2.54 18.81
N ILE A 121 4.85 2.11 17.64
CA ILE A 121 6.18 2.43 17.11
C ILE A 121 6.39 3.95 16.97
N GLN A 122 5.40 4.70 16.47
CA GLN A 122 5.52 6.15 16.35
C GLN A 122 5.74 6.85 17.71
N ARG A 123 5.06 6.39 18.77
CA ARG A 123 5.17 6.96 20.12
C ARG A 123 6.48 6.59 20.80
N GLU A 124 6.92 5.34 20.63
CA GLU A 124 8.09 4.80 21.32
C GLU A 124 9.39 5.16 20.62
N MET A 125 9.36 5.30 19.28
CA MET A 125 10.54 5.50 18.43
C MET A 125 10.36 6.67 17.45
N PRO A 126 10.30 7.93 17.94
CA PRO A 126 10.13 9.11 17.08
C PRO A 126 11.26 9.29 16.07
N ALA A 127 12.46 8.77 16.34
CA ALA A 127 13.58 8.78 15.42
C ALA A 127 13.26 8.05 14.10
N LEU A 128 12.59 6.90 14.17
CA LEU A 128 12.18 6.14 12.99
C LEU A 128 11.17 6.93 12.14
N VAL A 129 10.24 7.63 12.80
CA VAL A 129 9.28 8.52 12.11
C VAL A 129 10.02 9.66 11.41
N GLY A 130 11.04 10.22 12.05
CA GLY A 130 11.92 11.23 11.45
C GLY A 130 12.61 10.72 10.18
N VAL A 131 13.09 9.47 10.17
CA VAL A 131 13.69 8.83 9.00
C VAL A 131 12.67 8.65 7.86
N VAL A 132 11.49 8.09 8.16
CA VAL A 132 10.43 7.92 7.16
C VAL A 132 10.03 9.28 6.56
N GLN A 133 9.95 10.32 7.39
CA GLN A 133 9.63 11.68 6.95
C GLN A 133 10.74 12.30 6.09
N GLN A 134 12.01 12.01 6.36
CA GLN A 134 13.12 12.47 5.49
C GLN A 134 13.09 11.77 4.13
N ASN A 135 12.75 10.48 4.12
CA ASN A 135 12.67 9.68 2.90
C ASN A 135 11.56 10.14 1.94
N THR A 136 10.61 10.98 2.37
CA THR A 136 9.57 11.54 1.46
C THR A 136 10.16 12.51 0.43
N GLU A 137 11.36 13.03 0.67
CA GLU A 137 12.06 13.96 -0.23
C GLU A 137 13.05 13.25 -1.16
N VAL A 138 13.13 11.91 -1.12
CA VAL A 138 14.06 11.10 -1.90
C VAL A 138 13.30 10.30 -2.96
N LEU A 139 13.91 10.11 -4.13
CA LEU A 139 13.35 9.26 -5.17
C LEU A 139 13.45 7.78 -4.77
N THR A 140 12.30 7.13 -4.59
CA THR A 140 12.20 5.72 -4.22
C THR A 140 11.70 4.83 -5.36
N SER A 141 11.85 3.52 -5.20
CA SER A 141 11.40 2.49 -6.11
C SER A 141 10.70 1.34 -5.38
N PHE A 142 10.06 0.44 -6.14
CA PHE A 142 9.49 -0.79 -5.57
C PHE A 142 10.54 -1.75 -4.99
N TRP A 143 11.83 -1.59 -5.30
CA TRP A 143 12.89 -2.33 -4.61
C TRP A 143 13.05 -1.88 -3.17
N ASP A 144 12.88 -0.59 -2.90
CA ASP A 144 12.93 -0.02 -1.55
C ASP A 144 11.75 -0.52 -0.72
N PHE A 145 10.56 -0.58 -1.32
CA PHE A 145 9.39 -1.20 -0.71
C PHE A 145 9.60 -2.69 -0.40
N TYR A 146 10.19 -3.45 -1.33
CA TYR A 146 10.53 -4.86 -1.08
C TYR A 146 11.44 -5.03 0.14
N VAL A 147 12.50 -4.22 0.26
CA VAL A 147 13.42 -4.28 1.40
C VAL A 147 12.72 -3.82 2.68
N THR A 148 11.84 -2.82 2.61
CA THR A 148 10.99 -2.38 3.73
C THR A 148 10.12 -3.51 4.27
N MET A 149 9.49 -4.28 3.38
CA MET A 149 8.69 -5.45 3.80
C MET A 149 9.53 -6.53 4.48
N ARG A 150 10.81 -6.67 4.11
CA ARG A 150 11.74 -7.58 4.80
C ARG A 150 12.05 -7.10 6.21
N ASP A 151 12.38 -5.83 6.38
CA ASP A 151 12.62 -5.24 7.72
C ASP A 151 11.37 -5.36 8.61
N ILE A 152 10.16 -5.22 8.06
CA ILE A 152 8.90 -5.42 8.83
C ILE A 152 8.75 -6.87 9.32
N ILE A 153 9.14 -7.86 8.51
CA ILE A 153 9.14 -9.27 8.94
C ILE A 153 10.13 -9.46 10.09
N ASP A 154 11.35 -8.93 9.93
CA ASP A 154 12.40 -9.05 10.96
C ASP A 154 11.98 -8.37 12.27
N LEU A 155 11.27 -7.23 12.19
CA LEU A 155 10.64 -6.57 13.36
C LEU A 155 9.59 -7.45 14.04
N GLY A 156 8.79 -8.18 13.26
CA GLY A 156 7.76 -9.08 13.79
C GLY A 156 8.32 -10.36 14.41
N GLU A 157 9.51 -10.80 13.99
CA GLU A 157 10.19 -11.99 14.51
C GLU A 157 11.12 -11.70 15.71
N SER A 158 11.42 -10.42 15.97
CA SER A 158 12.36 -10.02 17.03
C SER A 158 11.73 -9.98 18.41
N ASP A 159 12.33 -10.69 19.37
CA ASP A 159 12.01 -10.57 20.80
C ASP A 159 12.41 -9.20 21.39
N ASN A 160 13.26 -8.44 20.69
CA ASN A 160 13.73 -7.11 21.08
C ASN A 160 13.66 -6.13 19.90
N TRP A 161 12.45 -5.79 19.49
CA TRP A 161 12.21 -4.89 18.37
C TRP A 161 12.77 -3.46 18.61
N HIS A 162 12.91 -3.02 19.87
CA HIS A 162 13.53 -1.72 20.19
C HIS A 162 14.98 -1.65 19.69
N GLN A 163 15.79 -2.67 20.03
CA GLN A 163 17.17 -2.76 19.57
C GLN A 163 17.27 -2.84 18.04
N LEU A 164 16.32 -3.54 17.40
CA LEU A 164 16.31 -3.62 15.95
C LEU A 164 15.97 -2.26 15.33
N ILE A 165 15.01 -1.50 15.87
CA ILE A 165 14.71 -0.16 15.37
C ILE A 165 15.87 0.80 15.57
N ASP A 166 16.57 0.74 16.71
CA ASP A 166 17.80 1.52 16.90
C ASP A 166 18.80 1.25 15.77
N GLN A 167 18.99 -0.02 15.39
CA GLN A 167 19.84 -0.42 14.26
C GLN A 167 19.29 0.03 12.89
N LEU A 168 17.97 0.12 12.71
CA LEU A 168 17.37 0.66 11.48
C LEU A 168 17.69 2.15 11.33
N THR A 169 17.67 2.89 12.43
CA THR A 169 17.93 4.34 12.44
C THR A 169 19.41 4.70 12.46
N ASP A 170 20.29 3.76 12.83
CA ASP A 170 21.73 3.93 12.78
C ASP A 170 22.31 3.40 11.46
N ASN A 171 22.85 4.31 10.63
CA ASN A 171 23.49 4.00 9.34
C ASN A 171 24.71 3.06 9.44
N SER A 172 25.12 2.65 10.65
CA SER A 172 26.43 2.06 10.90
C SER A 172 26.54 0.54 10.76
N SER A 173 25.47 -0.26 10.55
CA SER A 173 25.62 -1.70 10.84
C SER A 173 24.76 -2.75 10.12
N TRP A 174 24.11 -2.47 8.99
CA TRP A 174 23.40 -3.52 8.24
C TRP A 174 23.86 -3.66 6.79
N ILE A 175 24.60 -4.74 6.54
CA ILE A 175 24.99 -5.17 5.20
C ILE A 175 23.79 -5.87 4.54
N HIS A 176 23.39 -5.37 3.38
CA HIS A 176 22.29 -5.90 2.60
C HIS A 176 22.49 -7.36 2.20
N ASN A 177 21.94 -8.31 2.96
CA ASN A 177 21.95 -9.72 2.54
C ASN A 177 20.82 -10.05 1.55
N TYR A 178 19.81 -9.18 1.40
CA TYR A 178 18.57 -9.51 0.69
C TYR A 178 18.33 -8.72 -0.62
N SER A 179 19.01 -7.60 -0.86
CA SER A 179 18.88 -6.82 -2.10
C SER A 179 20.06 -5.85 -2.30
N THR A 180 20.63 -5.80 -3.50
CA THR A 180 21.57 -4.75 -3.91
C THR A 180 20.90 -3.63 -4.70
N ARG A 181 19.57 -3.69 -4.87
CA ARG A 181 18.80 -2.82 -5.77
C ARG A 181 17.91 -1.79 -5.07
N GLY A 182 17.81 -1.85 -3.75
CA GLY A 182 16.99 -0.93 -2.96
C GLY A 182 17.37 -0.98 -1.49
N GLN A 183 16.92 0.01 -0.75
CA GLN A 183 17.12 0.19 0.67
C GLN A 183 15.76 0.38 1.36
N SER A 184 15.66 -0.04 2.62
CA SER A 184 14.40 0.07 3.36
C SER A 184 14.01 1.53 3.59
N LEU A 185 12.72 1.83 3.44
CA LEU A 185 12.13 3.13 3.76
C LEU A 185 12.14 3.41 5.28
N LEU A 186 12.44 2.41 6.10
CA LEU A 186 12.63 2.53 7.55
C LEU A 186 14.06 2.94 7.94
N ARG A 187 14.92 3.19 6.95
CA ARG A 187 16.33 3.57 7.12
C ARG A 187 16.61 4.85 6.34
N PRO A 188 17.59 5.68 6.73
CA PRO A 188 17.93 6.88 5.97
C PRO A 188 18.34 6.53 4.54
N LEU A 189 17.63 7.06 3.54
CA LEU A 189 18.00 6.90 2.14
C LEU A 189 19.02 7.95 1.71
N PRO A 190 19.98 7.63 0.83
CA PRO A 190 20.91 8.61 0.29
C PRO A 190 20.18 9.62 -0.60
N GLU A 191 20.51 10.90 -0.49
CA GLU A 191 19.95 11.97 -1.33
C GLU A 191 20.30 11.83 -2.83
N ASN A 192 21.31 11.02 -3.15
CA ASN A 192 21.78 10.77 -4.51
C ASN A 192 21.57 9.28 -4.85
N GLY A 193 20.44 8.97 -5.49
CA GLY A 193 20.19 7.67 -6.13
C GLY A 193 20.99 7.47 -7.42
#